data_AF-A0A7K2N5H2-F1
#
_entry.id   AF-A0A7K2N5H2-F1
#
_cell.length_a   1.000
_cell.length_b   1.000
_cell.length_c   1.000
_cell.angle_alpha   90.00
_cell.angle_beta   90.00
_cell.angle_gamma   90.00
#
_symmetry.space_group_name_H-M   'P 1'
#
loop_
_entity.id
_entity.type
_entity.pdbx_description
1 polymer ?
#
loop_
_entity_poly.entity_id
_entity_poly.type
_entity_poly.pdbx_seq_one_letter_code
_entity_poly.pdbx_strand_id
1 'polypeptide(L)'
;VRHAGTVAKAHAADADPAELALRVTAAARLPGVLLPPLAPAPVVLHGRPVTYWPYGAPVDPDDPDAAPWEAAATLLARLHR
;
A
#
# COMPACT_ATOMS: atom_id res chain seq x y z
N VAL A 1 9.03 -8.54 -0.04
CA VAL A 1 8.79 -9.93 0.45
C VAL A 1 7.31 -10.07 0.79
N ARG A 2 6.66 -11.18 0.42
CA ARG A 2 5.31 -11.51 0.89
C ARG A 2 5.38 -12.68 1.88
N HIS A 3 4.64 -12.59 2.97
CA HIS A 3 4.51 -13.67 3.94
C HIS A 3 3.12 -13.63 4.56
N ALA A 4 2.36 -14.73 4.42
CA ALA A 4 0.95 -14.78 4.78
C ALA A 4 0.18 -13.56 4.22
N GLY A 5 -0.57 -12.85 5.07
CA GLY A 5 -1.32 -11.65 4.71
C GLY A 5 -0.49 -10.35 4.62
N THR A 6 0.84 -10.41 4.65
CA THR A 6 1.71 -9.23 4.76
C THR A 6 2.67 -9.10 3.59
N VAL A 7 2.83 -7.87 3.09
CA VAL A 7 3.88 -7.47 2.15
C VAL A 7 4.82 -6.49 2.83
N ALA A 8 6.09 -6.88 2.94
CA ALA A 8 7.19 -6.00 3.32
C ALA A 8 7.79 -5.36 2.06
N LYS A 9 7.75 -4.02 1.99
CA LYS A 9 8.35 -3.21 0.93
C LYS A 9 9.63 -2.56 1.46
N ALA A 10 10.77 -2.94 0.90
CA ALA A 10 12.06 -2.33 1.22
C ALA A 10 12.31 -1.12 0.32
N HIS A 11 12.74 -0.02 0.92
CA HIS A 11 13.04 1.24 0.24
C HIS A 11 14.55 1.37 -0.01
N ALA A 12 14.95 2.37 -0.78
CA ALA A 12 16.37 2.69 -0.96
C ALA A 12 17.00 3.05 0.40
N ALA A 13 18.29 2.73 0.58
CA ALA A 13 18.97 2.96 1.86
C ALA A 13 19.13 4.46 2.18
N ASP A 14 19.21 5.29 1.13
CA ASP A 14 19.30 6.74 1.15
C ASP A 14 17.95 7.45 1.04
N ALA A 15 16.83 6.70 1.10
CA ALA A 15 15.51 7.31 1.12
C ALA A 15 15.34 8.20 2.37
N ASP A 16 14.85 9.43 2.17
CA ASP A 16 14.59 10.35 3.27
C ASP A 16 13.56 9.74 4.25
N PRO A 17 13.93 9.51 5.53
CA PRO A 17 13.05 8.90 6.51
C PRO A 17 11.80 9.74 6.81
N ALA A 18 11.93 11.07 6.83
CA ALA A 18 10.83 11.98 7.13
C ALA A 18 9.82 11.99 5.97
N GLU A 19 10.29 12.05 4.73
CA GLU A 19 9.37 11.98 3.59
C GLU A 19 8.69 10.61 3.49
N LEU A 20 9.41 9.52 3.75
CA LEU A 20 8.83 8.18 3.74
C LEU A 20 7.77 8.05 4.85
N ALA A 21 8.02 8.57 6.04
CA ALA A 21 7.05 8.59 7.14
C ALA A 21 5.80 9.42 6.77
N LEU A 22 5.95 10.56 6.08
CA LEU A 22 4.83 11.36 5.59
C LEU A 22 3.96 10.58 4.60
N ARG A 23 4.57 9.85 3.65
CA ARG A 23 3.84 9.01 2.68
C ARG A 23 3.06 7.89 3.38
N VAL A 24 3.66 7.22 4.36
CA VAL A 24 3.00 6.17 5.16
C VAL A 24 1.85 6.77 5.98
N THR A 25 2.06 7.94 6.58
CA THR A 25 1.03 8.65 7.35
C THR A 25 -0.15 9.07 6.47
N ALA A 26 0.13 9.56 5.26
CA ALA A 26 -0.92 9.92 4.30
C ALA A 26 -1.78 8.71 3.93
N ALA A 27 -1.16 7.55 3.68
CA ALA A 27 -1.88 6.31 3.41
C ALA A 27 -2.77 5.86 4.60
N ALA A 28 -2.28 6.00 5.83
CA ALA A 28 -3.05 5.68 7.03
C ALA A 28 -4.24 6.63 7.25
N ARG A 29 -4.14 7.89 6.81
CA ARG A 29 -5.18 8.92 7.02
C ARG A 29 -6.24 8.98 5.92
N LEU A 30 -6.05 8.27 4.81
CA LEU A 30 -6.98 8.26 3.67
C LEU A 30 -7.50 6.84 3.38
N PRO A 31 -8.08 6.13 4.36
CA PRO A 31 -8.61 4.79 4.14
C PRO A 31 -9.72 4.81 3.08
N GLY A 32 -9.72 3.81 2.20
CA GLY A 32 -10.68 3.72 1.10
C GLY A 32 -10.32 4.56 -0.13
N VAL A 33 -9.20 5.29 -0.10
CA VAL A 33 -8.52 5.85 -1.28
C VAL A 33 -7.12 5.25 -1.38
N LEU A 34 -6.37 5.29 -0.28
CA LEU A 34 -5.08 4.62 -0.14
C LEU A 34 -5.25 3.37 0.73
N LEU A 35 -4.41 2.36 0.45
CA LEU A 35 -4.34 1.15 1.26
C LEU A 35 -3.75 1.49 2.63
N PRO A 36 -4.42 1.20 3.76
CA PRO A 36 -3.84 1.45 5.08
C PRO A 36 -2.61 0.56 5.33
N PRO A 37 -1.50 1.09 5.86
CA PRO A 37 -0.35 0.27 6.23
C PRO A 37 -0.64 -0.54 7.51
N LEU A 38 0.04 -1.67 7.69
CA LEU A 38 -0.06 -2.49 8.91
C LEU A 38 0.72 -1.90 10.10
N ALA A 39 1.67 -1.03 9.81
CA ALA A 39 2.45 -0.30 10.82
C ALA A 39 2.44 1.20 10.50
N PRO A 40 2.32 2.09 11.50
CA PRO A 40 2.15 3.52 11.27
C PRO A 40 3.43 4.24 10.83
N ALA A 41 4.60 3.58 10.93
CA ALA A 41 5.89 4.13 10.54
C ALA A 41 6.79 3.06 9.88
N PRO A 42 7.73 3.48 9.01
CA PRO A 42 8.77 2.58 8.51
C PRO A 42 9.66 2.06 9.64
N VAL A 43 10.17 0.84 9.48
CA VAL A 43 11.20 0.26 10.36
C VAL A 43 12.50 0.10 9.59
N VAL A 44 13.65 0.20 10.26
CA VAL A 44 14.94 -0.07 9.62
C VAL A 44 15.32 -1.53 9.82
N LEU A 45 15.56 -2.23 8.71
CA LEU A 45 16.03 -3.62 8.71
C LEU A 45 17.30 -3.70 7.85
N HIS A 46 18.41 -4.13 8.46
CA HIS A 46 19.73 -4.21 7.79
C HIS A 46 20.11 -2.91 7.06
N GLY A 47 19.88 -1.76 7.68
CA GLY A 47 20.21 -0.44 7.12
C GLY A 47 19.26 0.05 6.02
N ARG A 48 18.13 -0.63 5.78
CA ARG A 48 17.12 -0.20 4.80
C ARG A 48 15.77 0.07 5.46
N PRO A 49 15.08 1.16 5.12
CA PRO A 49 13.71 1.37 5.56
C PRO A 49 12.77 0.31 4.94
N VAL A 50 11.82 -0.17 5.73
CA VAL A 50 10.82 -1.17 5.34
C VAL A 50 9.43 -0.71 5.80
N THR A 51 8.43 -0.83 4.93
CA THR A 51 7.02 -0.60 5.27
C THR A 51 6.18 -1.87 5.07
N TYR A 52 5.16 -2.05 5.92
CA TYR A 52 4.33 -3.25 5.94
C TYR A 52 2.90 -2.95 5.49
N TRP A 53 2.38 -3.78 4.61
CA TRP A 53 1.08 -3.59 3.96
C TRP A 53 0.30 -4.91 3.95
N PRO A 54 -1.04 -4.88 4.00
CA PRO A 54 -1.83 -6.07 3.78
C PRO A 54 -1.61 -6.58 2.34
N TYR A 55 -1.60 -7.90 2.19
CA TYR A 55 -1.58 -8.55 0.89
C TYR A 55 -2.98 -8.55 0.30
N GLY A 56 -3.14 -7.96 -0.89
CA GLY A 56 -4.40 -7.94 -1.63
C GLY A 56 -4.64 -9.22 -2.43
N ALA A 57 -5.88 -9.41 -2.87
CA ALA A 57 -6.21 -10.40 -3.88
C ALA A 57 -5.72 -9.91 -5.26
N PRO A 58 -4.91 -10.71 -5.99
CA PRO A 58 -4.56 -10.40 -7.38
C PRO A 58 -5.82 -10.38 -8.26
N VAL A 59 -5.82 -9.52 -9.28
CA VAL A 59 -6.82 -9.55 -10.36
C VAL A 59 -6.27 -10.42 -11.47
N ASP A 60 -7.08 -11.36 -11.97
CA ASP A 60 -6.73 -12.21 -13.09
C ASP A 60 -6.92 -11.43 -14.41
N PRO A 61 -5.87 -11.22 -15.22
CA PRO A 61 -6.00 -10.54 -16.50
C PRO A 61 -6.78 -11.35 -17.55
N ASP A 62 -6.87 -12.68 -17.40
CA ASP A 62 -7.54 -13.57 -18.36
C ASP A 62 -9.04 -13.79 -18.02
N ASP A 63 -9.49 -13.29 -16.86
CA ASP A 63 -10.90 -13.28 -16.44
C ASP A 63 -11.35 -11.86 -16.05
N PRO A 64 -11.61 -10.99 -17.04
CA PRO A 64 -12.00 -9.61 -16.80
C PRO A 64 -13.36 -9.50 -16.10
N ASP A 65 -14.26 -10.48 -16.25
CA ASP A 65 -15.58 -10.44 -15.61
C ASP A 65 -15.50 -10.68 -14.09
N ALA A 66 -14.45 -11.36 -13.62
CA ALA A 66 -14.17 -11.52 -12.19
C ALA A 66 -13.48 -10.30 -11.54
N ALA A 67 -13.07 -9.29 -12.31
CA ALA A 67 -12.42 -8.10 -11.76
C ALA A 67 -13.40 -7.24 -10.92
N PRO A 68 -12.91 -6.55 -9.86
CA PRO A 68 -13.76 -5.79 -8.95
C PRO A 68 -14.16 -4.41 -9.51
N TRP A 69 -14.84 -4.38 -10.66
CA TRP A 69 -15.15 -3.15 -11.42
C TRP A 69 -15.94 -2.12 -10.62
N GLU A 70 -16.95 -2.55 -9.84
CA GLU A 70 -17.75 -1.64 -9.01
C GLU A 70 -16.93 -0.95 -7.92
N ALA A 71 -16.03 -1.70 -7.27
CA ALA A 71 -15.11 -1.15 -6.27
C ALA A 71 -14.12 -0.18 -6.91
N ALA A 72 -13.61 -0.49 -8.11
CA ALA A 72 -12.74 0.40 -8.87
C ALA A 72 -13.44 1.70 -9.28
N ALA A 73 -14.69 1.64 -9.74
CA ALA A 73 -15.49 2.81 -10.08
C ALA A 73 -15.76 3.70 -8.84
N THR A 74 -16.03 3.07 -7.69
CA THR A 74 -16.20 3.77 -6.41
C THR A 74 -14.92 4.50 -6.00
N LEU A 75 -13.75 3.87 -6.15
CA LEU A 75 -12.46 4.50 -5.92
C LEU A 75 -12.24 5.67 -6.87
N LEU A 76 -12.52 5.50 -8.16
CA LEU A 76 -12.36 6.54 -9.18
C LEU A 76 -13.23 7.76 -8.87
N ALA A 77 -14.47 7.55 -8.43
CA ALA A 77 -15.38 8.63 -8.05
C ALA A 77 -14.92 9.38 -6.79
N ARG A 78 -14.14 8.75 -5.89
CA ARG A 78 -13.54 9.43 -4.74
C ARG A 78 -12.32 10.26 -5.13
N LEU A 79 -11.53 9.79 -6.10
CA LEU A 79 -10.32 10.49 -6.57
C LEU A 79 -10.63 11.78 -7.34
N HIS A 80 -11.84 11.94 -7.88
CA HIS A 80 -12.27 13.11 -8.65
C HIS A 80 -12.99 14.19 -7.84
N ARG A 81 -13.12 14.02 -6.52
CA ARG A 81 -13.71 15.04 -5.63
C ARG A 81 -12.60 15.87 -5.00
#